data_AF-A0A6G3XE89-F1
#
_entry.id   AF-A0A6G3XE89-F1
#
_cell.length_a   1.000
_cell.length_b   1.000
_cell.length_c   1.000
_cell.angle_alpha   90.00
_cell.angle_beta   90.00
_cell.angle_gamma   90.00
#
_symmetry.space_group_name_H-M   'P 1'
#
loop_
_entity.id
_entity.type
_entity.pdbx_description
1 polymer ?
#
loop_
_entity_poly.entity_id
_entity_poly.type
_entity_poly.pdbx_seq_one_letter_code
_entity_poly.pdbx_strand_id
1 'polypeptide(L)'
;MTRSWGRRRAQEAGGALDRYAYAFLAGGRRRVVESAVVALTEQGALSLRATRLRPTGAVQSTHAVEYAVIAACPRSKRVQEVIDTVGRSQPLDELARQLVCLGLLSGRRQR
;
A
#
# COMPACT_ATOMS: atom_id res chain seq x y z
N MET A 1 28.02 17.04 -15.73
CA MET A 1 27.28 16.05 -16.55
C MET A 1 26.26 15.34 -15.67
N THR A 2 25.03 15.85 -15.61
CA THR A 2 23.98 15.41 -14.69
C THR A 2 23.21 14.20 -15.23
N ARG A 3 23.13 13.16 -14.40
CA ARG A 3 22.45 11.86 -14.61
C ARG A 3 21.03 12.04 -15.19
N SER A 4 20.89 11.90 -16.52
CA SER A 4 19.61 11.98 -17.24
C SER A 4 18.88 10.62 -17.34
N TRP A 5 19.58 9.51 -17.05
CA TRP A 5 19.05 8.15 -17.19
C TRP A 5 17.91 7.80 -16.22
N GLY A 6 17.92 8.34 -14.99
CA GLY A 6 16.89 8.07 -13.99
C GLY A 6 15.53 8.70 -14.31
N ARG A 7 15.54 9.89 -14.92
CA ARG A 7 14.29 10.61 -15.26
C ARG A 7 13.49 9.92 -16.37
N ARG A 8 14.17 9.29 -17.33
CA ARG A 8 13.51 8.64 -18.47
C ARG A 8 12.75 7.37 -18.04
N ARG A 9 13.34 6.52 -17.18
CA ARG A 9 12.63 5.36 -16.58
C ARG A 9 11.47 5.77 -15.68
N ALA A 10 11.62 6.83 -14.89
CA ALA A 10 10.54 7.33 -14.04
C ALA A 10 9.34 7.83 -14.87
N GLN A 11 9.59 8.45 -16.03
CA GLN A 11 8.54 8.88 -16.96
C GLN A 11 7.83 7.71 -17.64
N GLU A 12 8.55 6.67 -18.06
CA GLU A 12 7.94 5.45 -18.62
C GLU A 12 7.15 4.66 -17.54
N ALA A 13 7.64 4.66 -16.31
CA ALA A 13 6.99 3.98 -15.19
C ALA A 13 5.67 4.63 -14.76
N GLY A 14 5.49 5.95 -14.94
CA GLY A 14 4.27 6.67 -14.52
C GLY A 14 2.97 6.13 -15.13
N GLY A 15 3.03 5.54 -16.33
CA GLY A 15 1.89 4.85 -16.94
C GLY A 15 1.60 3.44 -16.38
N ALA A 16 2.50 2.88 -15.58
CA ALA A 16 2.46 1.52 -15.03
C ALA A 16 2.37 1.47 -13.49
N LEU A 17 2.35 2.62 -12.80
CA LEU A 17 2.19 2.66 -11.34
C LEU A 17 0.73 2.49 -10.94
N ASP A 18 0.45 1.49 -10.11
CA ASP A 18 -0.86 1.34 -9.50
C ASP A 18 -1.11 2.38 -8.38
N ARG A 19 -2.35 2.43 -7.88
CA ARG A 19 -2.76 3.38 -6.83
C ARG A 19 -1.93 3.26 -5.54
N TYR A 20 -1.44 2.08 -5.21
CA TYR A 20 -0.65 1.84 -4.00
C TYR A 20 0.80 2.26 -4.19
N ALA A 21 1.36 2.12 -5.39
CA ALA A 21 2.62 2.74 -5.74
C ALA A 21 2.57 4.27 -5.56
N TYR A 22 1.50 4.92 -6.03
CA TYR A 22 1.30 6.36 -5.78
C TYR A 22 1.17 6.69 -4.29
N ALA A 23 0.40 5.89 -3.53
CA ALA A 23 0.28 6.08 -2.08
C ALA A 23 1.62 5.93 -1.36
N PHE A 24 2.47 4.98 -1.79
CA PHE A 24 3.80 4.78 -1.24
C PHE A 24 4.69 5.99 -1.50
N LEU A 25 4.68 6.55 -2.70
CA LEU A 25 5.47 7.74 -3.01
C LEU A 25 4.98 8.97 -2.23
N ALA A 26 3.67 9.07 -1.97
CA ALA A 26 3.08 10.19 -1.24
C ALA A 26 3.33 10.15 0.28
N GLY A 27 3.45 8.97 0.89
CA GLY A 27 3.58 8.87 2.36
C GLY A 27 4.08 7.54 2.89
N GLY A 28 4.78 6.78 2.06
CA GLY A 28 5.37 5.49 2.39
C GLY A 28 4.35 4.41 2.76
N ARG A 29 4.82 3.44 3.53
CA ARG A 29 4.08 2.22 3.89
C ARG A 29 2.77 2.53 4.62
N ARG A 30 2.78 3.51 5.53
CA ARG A 30 1.59 3.91 6.28
C ARG A 30 0.50 4.41 5.33
N ARG A 31 0.85 5.29 4.39
CA ARG A 31 -0.12 5.86 3.44
C ARG A 31 -0.73 4.81 2.53
N VAL A 32 0.05 3.81 2.12
CA VAL A 32 -0.46 2.65 1.37
C VAL A 32 -1.55 1.91 2.14
N VAL A 33 -1.30 1.61 3.43
CA VAL A 33 -2.28 0.87 4.24
C VAL A 33 -3.53 1.72 4.50
N GLU A 34 -3.38 3.01 4.79
CA GLU A 34 -4.52 3.93 4.94
C GLU A 34 -5.37 3.98 3.66
N SER A 35 -4.74 4.12 2.49
CA SER A 35 -5.43 4.09 1.20
C SER A 35 -6.14 2.77 0.93
N ALA A 36 -5.54 1.63 1.30
CA ALA A 36 -6.15 0.32 1.14
C ALA A 36 -7.37 0.13 2.05
N VAL A 37 -7.29 0.61 3.29
CA VAL A 37 -8.42 0.61 4.23
C VAL A 37 -9.59 1.44 3.70
N VAL A 38 -9.31 2.62 3.14
CA VAL A 38 -10.34 3.47 2.52
C VAL A 38 -10.98 2.75 1.35
N ALA A 39 -10.18 2.26 0.40
CA ALA A 39 -10.69 1.57 -0.80
C ALA A 39 -11.55 0.35 -0.44
N LEU A 40 -11.10 -0.48 0.50
CA LEU A 40 -11.87 -1.66 0.95
C LEU A 40 -13.14 -1.30 1.72
N THR A 41 -13.16 -0.15 2.41
CA THR A 41 -14.37 0.33 3.10
C THR A 41 -15.38 0.87 2.08
N GLU A 42 -14.92 1.62 1.08
CA GLU A 42 -15.76 2.14 -0.01
C GLU A 42 -16.36 1.01 -0.86
N GLN A 43 -15.59 -0.05 -1.11
CA GLN A 43 -16.06 -1.26 -1.78
C GLN A 43 -16.99 -2.11 -0.90
N GLY A 44 -17.12 -1.78 0.39
CA GLY A 44 -17.92 -2.55 1.33
C GLY A 44 -17.31 -3.89 1.73
N ALA A 45 -16.03 -4.16 1.41
CA ALA A 45 -15.28 -5.34 1.84
C ALA A 45 -14.92 -5.28 3.34
N LEU A 46 -14.74 -4.07 3.85
CA LEU A 46 -14.53 -3.77 5.26
C LEU A 46 -15.60 -2.79 5.75
N SER A 47 -15.89 -2.87 7.04
CA SER A 47 -16.64 -1.83 7.75
C SER A 47 -15.77 -1.23 8.85
N LEU A 48 -15.80 0.10 8.97
CA LEU A 48 -15.11 0.85 10.01
C LEU A 48 -16.11 1.32 11.07
N ARG A 49 -15.95 0.89 12.32
CA ARG A 49 -16.76 1.33 13.46
C ARG A 49 -15.88 1.65 14.65
N ALA A 50 -15.99 2.86 15.21
CA ALA A 50 -15.25 3.30 16.41
C ALA A 50 -13.76 2.93 16.36
N THR A 51 -13.07 3.21 15.25
CA THR A 51 -11.65 2.89 14.98
C THR A 51 -11.30 1.39 14.79
N ARG A 52 -12.30 0.52 14.61
CA ARG A 52 -12.10 -0.90 14.34
C ARG A 52 -12.60 -1.29 12.96
N LEU A 53 -11.80 -2.09 12.27
CA LEU A 53 -12.11 -2.69 10.98
C LEU A 53 -12.68 -4.08 11.18
N ARG A 54 -13.78 -4.37 10.48
CA ARG A 54 -14.40 -5.69 10.43
C ARG A 54 -14.60 -6.12 8.97
N PRO A 55 -14.22 -7.35 8.59
CA PRO A 55 -14.53 -7.88 7.28
C PRO A 55 -16.04 -8.12 7.17
N THR A 56 -16.60 -7.77 6.03
CA THR A 56 -18.02 -8.02 5.71
C THR A 56 -18.21 -9.29 4.90
N GLY A 57 -17.13 -9.79 4.27
CA GLY A 57 -17.16 -10.95 3.37
C GLY A 57 -17.78 -10.67 2.00
N ALA A 58 -18.16 -9.42 1.71
CA ALA A 58 -18.95 -9.07 0.52
C ALA A 58 -18.13 -9.01 -0.78
N VAL A 59 -16.82 -8.77 -0.70
CA VAL A 59 -15.98 -8.53 -1.88
C VAL A 59 -14.65 -9.25 -1.75
N GLN A 60 -14.25 -9.97 -2.80
CA GLN A 60 -12.90 -10.51 -2.94
C GLN A 60 -12.01 -9.46 -3.59
N SER A 61 -10.89 -9.16 -2.93
CA SER A 61 -9.88 -8.27 -3.49
C SER A 61 -8.93 -9.03 -4.42
N THR A 62 -8.53 -8.38 -5.51
CA THR A 62 -7.53 -8.87 -6.46
C THR A 62 -6.12 -8.35 -6.19
N HIS A 63 -5.94 -7.41 -5.26
CA HIS A 63 -4.65 -6.76 -5.01
C HIS A 63 -3.95 -7.31 -3.76
N ALA A 64 -2.65 -7.62 -3.86
CA ALA A 64 -1.88 -8.23 -2.77
C ALA A 64 -1.89 -7.40 -1.46
N VAL A 65 -1.80 -6.08 -1.58
CA VAL A 65 -1.91 -5.14 -0.43
C VAL A 65 -3.27 -5.25 0.27
N GLU A 66 -4.36 -5.29 -0.49
CA GLU A 66 -5.71 -5.40 0.06
C GLU A 66 -5.96 -6.76 0.69
N TYR A 67 -5.49 -7.82 0.04
CA TYR A 67 -5.50 -9.16 0.64
C TYR A 67 -4.79 -9.17 2.00
N ALA A 68 -3.63 -8.52 2.11
CA ALA A 68 -2.92 -8.39 3.38
C ALA A 68 -3.73 -7.61 4.43
N VAL A 69 -4.47 -6.57 4.04
CA VAL A 69 -5.37 -5.82 4.96
C VAL A 69 -6.54 -6.70 5.43
N ILE A 70 -7.19 -7.42 4.52
CA ILE A 70 -8.29 -8.34 4.86
C ILE A 70 -7.78 -9.46 5.78
N ALA A 71 -6.65 -10.08 5.45
CA ALA A 71 -6.02 -11.12 6.26
C ALA A 71 -5.60 -10.62 7.66
N ALA A 72 -5.20 -9.35 7.78
CA ALA A 72 -4.91 -8.73 9.07
C ALA A 72 -6.16 -8.52 9.93
N CYS A 73 -7.37 -8.63 9.37
CA CYS A 73 -8.65 -8.36 10.03
C CYS A 73 -9.58 -9.60 10.07
N PRO A 74 -9.27 -10.69 10.80
CA PRO A 74 -10.09 -11.92 10.75
C PRO A 74 -11.49 -11.77 11.38
N ARG A 75 -11.69 -10.83 12.30
CA ARG A 75 -13.00 -10.56 12.94
C ARG A 75 -13.22 -9.07 13.19
N SER A 76 -12.33 -8.47 13.97
CA SER A 76 -12.39 -7.05 14.34
C SER A 76 -11.03 -6.65 14.86
N LYS A 77 -10.39 -5.65 14.25
CA LYS A 77 -9.05 -5.19 14.65
C LYS A 77 -8.95 -3.67 14.63
N ARG A 78 -8.14 -3.08 15.50
CA ARG A 78 -7.98 -1.62 15.51
C ARG A 78 -7.25 -1.17 14.24
N VAL A 79 -7.64 -0.03 13.68
CA VAL A 79 -7.00 0.51 12.46
C VAL A 79 -5.48 0.62 12.64
N GLN A 80 -5.02 1.12 13.78
CA GLN A 80 -3.58 1.25 14.05
C GLN A 80 -2.85 -0.11 14.03
N GLU A 81 -3.43 -1.14 14.64
CA GLU A 81 -2.82 -2.48 14.64
C GLU A 81 -2.76 -3.08 13.23
N VAL A 82 -3.73 -2.75 12.37
CA VAL A 82 -3.74 -3.14 10.96
C VAL A 82 -2.65 -2.39 10.19
N ILE A 83 -2.50 -1.08 10.41
CA ILE A 83 -1.41 -0.27 9.85
C ILE A 83 -0.06 -0.85 10.23
N ASP A 84 0.15 -1.19 11.50
CA ASP A 84 1.42 -1.72 11.98
C ASP A 84 1.70 -3.13 11.44
N THR A 85 0.68 -3.99 11.37
CA THR A 85 0.79 -5.36 10.87
C THR A 85 1.08 -5.37 9.36
N VAL A 86 0.22 -4.73 8.58
CA VAL A 86 0.33 -4.71 7.11
C VAL A 86 1.53 -3.87 6.68
N GLY A 87 1.85 -2.83 7.45
CA GLY A 87 3.05 -2.03 7.26
C GLY A 87 4.33 -2.86 7.26
N ARG A 88 4.37 -4.05 7.89
CA ARG A 88 5.54 -4.94 7.89
C ARG A 88 5.37 -6.17 6.98
N SER A 89 4.36 -6.17 6.12
CA SER A 89 4.03 -7.30 5.26
C SER A 89 4.89 -7.38 3.99
N GLN A 90 5.01 -8.59 3.45
CA GLN A 90 5.74 -8.87 2.21
C GLN A 90 5.23 -8.06 1.00
N PRO A 91 3.92 -7.86 0.76
CA PRO A 91 3.44 -7.02 -0.35
C PRO A 91 3.98 -5.58 -0.31
N LEU A 92 4.17 -5.01 0.88
CA LEU A 92 4.74 -3.68 1.06
C LEU A 92 6.26 -3.66 0.82
N ASP A 93 6.96 -4.76 1.12
CA ASP A 93 8.38 -4.92 0.79
C ASP A 93 8.58 -5.04 -0.72
N GLU A 94 7.75 -5.83 -1.39
CA GLU A 94 7.78 -6.00 -2.84
C GLU A 94 7.50 -4.69 -3.57
N LEU A 95 6.47 -3.95 -3.14
CA LEU A 95 6.16 -2.63 -3.66
C LEU A 95 7.35 -1.66 -3.50
N ALA A 96 7.98 -1.64 -2.31
CA ALA A 96 9.16 -0.81 -2.08
C ALA A 96 10.33 -1.20 -3.00
N ARG A 97 10.59 -2.51 -3.18
CA ARG A 97 11.64 -3.00 -4.08
C ARG A 97 11.36 -2.61 -5.53
N GLN A 98 10.12 -2.78 -6.00
CA GLN A 98 9.71 -2.36 -7.34
C GLN A 98 9.98 -0.88 -7.58
N LEU A 99 9.58 -0.01 -6.63
CA LEU A 99 9.81 1.42 -6.72
C LEU A 99 11.31 1.79 -6.72
N VAL A 100 12.15 1.04 -6.00
CA VAL A 100 13.62 1.19 -6.08
C VAL A 100 14.14 0.77 -7.46
N CYS A 101 13.69 -0.37 -8.00
CA CYS A 101 14.10 -0.84 -9.33
C CYS A 101 13.71 0.15 -10.44
N LEU A 102 12.57 0.82 -10.29
CA LEU A 102 12.10 1.88 -11.19
C LEU A 102 12.85 3.22 -10.98
N GLY A 103 13.69 3.33 -9.96
CA GLY A 103 14.43 4.55 -9.62
C GLY A 103 13.56 5.65 -8.99
N LEU A 104 12.35 5.31 -8.56
CA LEU A 104 11.38 6.23 -7.94
C LEU A 104 11.61 6.40 -6.43
N LEU A 105 12.27 5.42 -5.81
CA LEU A 105 12.82 5.55 -4.46
C LEU A 105 14.34 5.59 -4.53
N SER A 106 14.92 6.66 -3.99
CA SER A 106 16.35 6.69 -3.72
C SER A 106 16.61 5.74 -2.57
N GLY A 107 17.42 4.70 -2.77
CA GLY A 107 17.81 3.76 -1.71
C GLY A 107 18.60 4.48 -0.61
N ARG A 108 17.92 5.15 0.33
CA ARG A 108 18.51 5.66 1.57
C ARG A 108 17.48 5.90 2.67
N ARG A 109 17.58 5.02 3.66
CA ARG A 109 17.35 5.14 5.11
C ARG A 109 15.94 5.54 5.57
N GLN A 110 15.16 4.52 5.89
CA GLN A 110 14.09 4.62 6.90
C GLN A 110 14.71 5.09 8.22
N ARG A 111 14.17 6.17 8.79
CA ARG A 111 14.33 6.56 10.19
C ARG A 111 13.16 6.00 10.97
#